data_AF-A0A0H3AAN7-F1
#
_entry.id   AF-A0A0H3AAN7-F1
#
_cell.length_a   1.000
_cell.length_b   1.000
_cell.length_c   1.000
_cell.angle_alpha   90.00
_cell.angle_beta   90.00
_cell.angle_gamma   90.00
#
_symmetry.space_group_name_H-M   'P 1'
#
loop_
_entity.id
_entity.type
_entity.pdbx_description
1 polymer ?
#
loop_
_entity_poly.entity_id
_entity_poly.type
_entity_poly.pdbx_seq_one_letter_code
_entity_poly.pdbx_strand_id
1 'polypeptide(L)'
;MRRGRLRAVAPGFAILMMLAWAASAVAGKIGAYSADMVSLDAAGKVEASTRIYVDAGRMRLELPPQEGMQGMTIIVRPDLKLQWMVDVESRTCLEHSLDDAQLRAIAPAMAAATPDSREERLGTETVQGYKAEKKRVTTTQKVMGQVVRNVSLVWQAEEFDIPLRERDEEGFTEELRNIKVGAQPASLFEVPSGYRVVKGKVGQMPPGMMPQGMSPEGMSPGAMQLPEGMTLPEGMMPPGMRPGMPSGGKTQ
;
A
#
# COMPACT_ATOMS: atom_id res chain seq x y z
N MET A 1 -21.93 -74.17 41.38
CA MET A 1 -22.93 -74.45 40.31
C MET A 1 -23.01 -73.25 39.37
N ARG A 2 -23.02 -73.51 38.03
CA ARG A 2 -23.33 -72.62 36.88
C ARG A 2 -22.48 -71.34 36.71
N ARG A 3 -21.43 -71.33 35.86
CA ARG A 3 -21.38 -71.14 34.38
C ARG A 3 -22.07 -69.87 33.87
N GLY A 4 -21.25 -68.95 33.34
CA GLY A 4 -21.65 -67.86 32.45
C GLY A 4 -20.42 -67.12 31.91
N ARG A 5 -19.76 -67.69 30.91
CA ARG A 5 -18.72 -67.03 30.10
C ARG A 5 -19.40 -66.00 29.19
N LEU A 6 -18.93 -64.76 29.18
CA LEU A 6 -19.06 -63.87 28.03
C LEU A 6 -17.65 -63.55 27.52
N ARG A 7 -17.45 -63.89 26.25
CA ARG A 7 -16.22 -63.70 25.47
C ARG A 7 -16.34 -62.41 24.66
N ALA A 8 -15.17 -61.80 24.44
CA ALA A 8 -14.78 -60.97 23.29
C ALA A 8 -15.34 -59.53 23.28
N VAL A 9 -14.64 -58.49 22.79
CA VAL A 9 -13.53 -58.39 21.83
C VAL A 9 -12.62 -57.21 22.26
N ALA A 10 -11.33 -57.29 21.95
CA ALA A 10 -10.29 -56.29 22.19
C ALA A 10 -10.44 -55.02 21.29
N PRO A 11 -9.62 -53.97 21.49
CA PRO A 11 -9.95 -52.57 21.18
C PRO A 11 -9.67 -52.20 19.72
N GLY A 12 -10.45 -51.27 19.17
CA GLY A 12 -10.25 -50.74 17.84
C GLY A 12 -10.67 -49.27 17.76
N PHE A 13 -9.95 -48.39 18.44
CA PHE A 13 -10.00 -46.96 18.09
C PHE A 13 -9.01 -46.74 16.96
N ALA A 14 -9.56 -46.69 15.75
CA ALA A 14 -8.85 -46.32 14.53
C ALA A 14 -8.18 -44.95 14.75
N ILE A 15 -6.86 -44.95 14.68
CA ILE A 15 -6.05 -43.75 14.52
C ILE A 15 -6.45 -43.16 13.17
N LEU A 16 -7.27 -42.11 13.19
CA LEU A 16 -7.51 -41.29 12.02
C LEU A 16 -6.21 -40.51 11.75
N MET A 17 -5.31 -41.10 10.97
CA MET A 17 -4.24 -40.36 10.32
C MET A 17 -4.91 -39.32 9.43
N MET A 18 -5.07 -38.10 9.93
CA MET A 18 -5.27 -36.94 9.06
C MET A 18 -4.00 -36.83 8.23
N LEU A 19 -4.10 -37.22 6.96
CA LEU A 19 -3.14 -36.89 5.93
C LEU A 19 -2.92 -35.37 5.99
N ALA A 20 -1.76 -34.99 6.51
CA ALA A 20 -1.19 -33.68 6.28
C ALA A 20 -0.98 -33.57 4.77
N TRP A 21 -1.95 -32.98 4.09
CA TRP A 21 -1.74 -32.45 2.76
C TRP A 21 -0.83 -31.24 2.95
N ALA A 22 0.48 -31.50 2.99
CA ALA A 22 1.44 -30.49 2.61
C ALA A 22 1.18 -30.24 1.12
N ALA A 23 0.25 -29.33 0.85
CA ALA A 23 0.23 -28.63 -0.42
C ALA A 23 1.57 -27.89 -0.45
N SER A 24 2.57 -28.49 -1.10
CA SER A 24 3.67 -27.73 -1.65
C SER A 24 3.03 -26.77 -2.65
N ALA A 25 2.61 -25.61 -2.15
CA ALA A 25 2.29 -24.48 -2.97
C ALA A 25 3.59 -24.18 -3.73
N VAL A 26 3.60 -24.51 -5.02
CA VAL A 26 4.48 -23.82 -5.96
C VAL A 26 4.26 -22.34 -5.64
N ALA A 27 5.33 -21.64 -5.24
CA ALA A 27 5.30 -20.24 -4.86
C ALA A 27 4.96 -19.39 -6.10
N GLY A 28 3.70 -19.46 -6.52
CA GLY A 28 3.10 -18.51 -7.42
C GLY A 28 2.78 -17.25 -6.63
N LYS A 29 2.83 -16.12 -7.30
CA LYS A 29 2.37 -14.86 -6.72
C LYS A 29 0.91 -14.98 -6.29
N ILE A 30 0.60 -14.50 -5.09
CA ILE A 30 -0.75 -14.41 -4.56
C ILE A 30 -1.47 -13.30 -5.32
N GLY A 31 -2.25 -13.71 -6.32
CA GLY A 31 -3.03 -12.81 -7.15
C GLY A 31 -4.38 -12.39 -6.57
N ALA A 32 -4.77 -12.92 -5.39
CA ALA A 32 -6.03 -12.58 -4.74
C ALA A 32 -5.93 -12.61 -3.21
N TYR A 33 -6.23 -11.48 -2.56
CA TYR A 33 -6.22 -11.34 -1.11
C TYR A 33 -6.97 -10.07 -0.65
N SER A 34 -7.25 -10.00 0.65
CA SER A 34 -7.59 -8.77 1.36
C SER A 34 -6.61 -8.50 2.49
N ALA A 35 -6.33 -7.24 2.80
CA ALA A 35 -5.48 -6.84 3.92
C ALA A 35 -5.88 -5.44 4.44
N ASP A 36 -5.37 -5.08 5.62
CA ASP A 36 -5.39 -3.70 6.10
C ASP A 36 -3.97 -3.14 5.96
N MET A 37 -3.78 -2.09 5.18
CA MET A 37 -2.52 -1.35 5.09
C MET A 37 -2.53 -0.29 6.18
N VAL A 38 -1.61 -0.39 7.13
CA VAL A 38 -1.57 0.41 8.35
C VAL A 38 -0.34 1.31 8.32
N SER A 39 -0.58 2.61 8.40
CA SER A 39 0.44 3.64 8.51
C SER A 39 0.67 3.97 9.98
N LEU A 40 1.93 3.95 10.40
CA LEU A 40 2.37 4.22 11.75
C LEU A 40 3.36 5.39 11.77
N ASP A 41 3.22 6.27 12.75
CA ASP A 41 4.22 7.30 13.01
C ASP A 41 5.54 6.69 13.56
N ALA A 42 6.55 7.54 13.74
CA ALA A 42 7.84 7.13 14.30
C ALA A 42 7.75 6.55 15.74
N ALA A 43 6.69 6.87 16.49
CA ALA A 43 6.42 6.31 17.82
C ALA A 43 5.64 4.98 17.75
N GLY A 44 5.23 4.54 16.56
CA GLY A 44 4.45 3.32 16.33
C GLY A 44 2.95 3.49 16.56
N LYS A 45 2.44 4.73 16.70
CA LYS A 45 1.01 5.02 16.78
C LYS A 45 0.39 4.88 15.39
N VAL A 46 -0.80 4.28 15.32
CA VAL A 46 -1.57 4.19 14.08
C VAL A 46 -2.06 5.59 13.69
N GLU A 47 -1.67 6.04 12.50
CA GLU A 47 -2.13 7.31 11.91
C GLU A 47 -3.25 7.07 10.91
N ALA A 48 -3.16 6.01 10.11
CA ALA A 48 -4.17 5.67 9.12
C ALA A 48 -4.24 4.15 8.92
N SER A 49 -5.40 3.68 8.45
CA SER A 49 -5.58 2.30 8.03
C SER A 49 -6.48 2.24 6.79
N THR A 50 -5.95 1.73 5.69
CA THR A 50 -6.65 1.57 4.42
C THR A 50 -6.91 0.10 4.19
N ARG A 51 -8.16 -0.28 3.89
CA ARG A 51 -8.46 -1.67 3.53
C ARG A 51 -8.20 -1.90 2.05
N ILE A 52 -7.48 -2.98 1.73
CA ILE A 52 -7.10 -3.34 0.36
C ILE A 52 -7.75 -4.66 0.00
N TYR A 53 -8.28 -4.75 -1.21
CA TYR A 53 -8.71 -5.98 -1.86
C TYR A 53 -8.04 -6.07 -3.22
N VAL A 54 -7.44 -7.22 -3.51
CA VAL A 54 -6.80 -7.51 -4.79
C VAL A 54 -7.39 -8.81 -5.32
N ASP A 55 -7.74 -8.84 -6.60
CA ASP A 55 -8.15 -10.07 -7.28
C ASP A 55 -7.95 -9.95 -8.80
N ALA A 56 -7.06 -10.78 -9.35
CA ALA A 56 -6.79 -10.87 -10.79
C ALA A 56 -6.43 -9.51 -11.40
N GLY A 57 -5.59 -8.73 -10.70
CA GLY A 57 -5.16 -7.39 -11.11
C GLY A 57 -6.16 -6.27 -10.85
N ARG A 58 -7.41 -6.59 -10.45
CA ARG A 58 -8.36 -5.58 -9.97
C ARG A 58 -8.02 -5.23 -8.53
N MET A 59 -8.21 -3.97 -8.18
CA MET A 59 -7.88 -3.46 -6.85
C MET A 59 -8.99 -2.58 -6.31
N ARG A 60 -9.23 -2.67 -5.01
CA ARG A 60 -10.09 -1.75 -4.26
C ARG A 60 -9.34 -1.30 -3.01
N LEU A 61 -9.29 0.01 -2.81
CA LEU A 61 -8.74 0.66 -1.62
C LEU A 61 -9.90 1.39 -0.93
N GLU A 62 -10.17 1.06 0.32
CA GLU A 62 -11.15 1.77 1.15
C GLU A 62 -10.40 2.61 2.18
N LEU A 63 -10.36 3.93 1.94
CA LEU A 63 -9.77 4.91 2.83
C LEU A 63 -10.88 5.42 3.76
N PRO A 64 -10.88 5.05 5.06
CA PRO A 64 -11.85 5.60 5.99
C PRO A 64 -11.62 7.10 6.19
N PRO A 65 -12.62 7.85 6.67
CA PRO A 65 -12.44 9.26 7.03
C PRO A 65 -11.28 9.43 8.01
N GLN A 66 -10.43 10.41 7.74
CA GLN A 66 -9.33 10.84 8.61
C GLN A 66 -9.52 12.32 8.97
N GLU A 67 -8.75 12.82 9.93
CA GLU A 67 -8.83 14.22 10.31
C GLU A 67 -8.54 15.12 9.08
N GLY A 68 -9.49 15.97 8.71
CA GLY A 68 -9.40 16.83 7.51
C GLY A 68 -9.65 16.14 6.16
N MET A 69 -9.89 14.82 6.13
CA MET A 69 -10.11 14.07 4.88
C MET A 69 -11.35 13.18 4.95
N GLN A 70 -12.30 13.40 4.03
CA GLN A 70 -13.47 12.53 3.89
C GLN A 70 -13.07 11.13 3.43
N GLY A 71 -13.86 10.13 3.83
CA GLY A 71 -13.64 8.76 3.42
C GLY A 71 -13.85 8.59 1.92
N MET A 72 -13.00 7.81 1.28
CA MET A 72 -13.00 7.59 -0.16
C MET A 72 -12.73 6.13 -0.47
N THR A 73 -13.34 5.62 -1.54
CA THR A 73 -12.98 4.32 -2.10
C THR A 73 -12.35 4.51 -3.47
N ILE A 74 -11.21 3.89 -3.72
CA ILE A 74 -10.58 3.85 -5.05
C ILE A 74 -10.73 2.43 -5.61
N ILE A 75 -11.27 2.30 -6.81
CA ILE A 75 -11.38 1.02 -7.53
C ILE A 75 -10.55 1.14 -8.80
N VAL A 76 -9.63 0.21 -9.02
CA VAL A 76 -8.78 0.17 -10.21
C VAL A 76 -9.13 -1.09 -11.01
N ARG A 77 -9.43 -0.89 -12.29
CA ARG A 77 -9.77 -1.93 -13.27
C ARG A 77 -8.84 -1.87 -14.47
N PRO A 78 -7.64 -2.46 -14.38
CA PRO A 78 -6.70 -2.49 -15.50
C PRO A 78 -7.28 -3.18 -16.74
N ASP A 79 -8.14 -4.18 -16.54
CA ASP A 79 -8.89 -4.88 -17.58
C ASP A 79 -9.83 -3.97 -18.36
N LEU A 80 -10.41 -2.96 -17.70
CA LEU A 80 -11.27 -1.96 -18.33
C LEU A 80 -10.52 -0.67 -18.71
N LYS A 81 -9.25 -0.55 -18.31
CA LYS A 81 -8.50 0.71 -18.34
C LYS A 81 -9.24 1.85 -17.63
N LEU A 82 -9.83 1.55 -16.48
CA LEU A 82 -10.58 2.52 -15.69
C LEU A 82 -10.10 2.56 -14.24
N GLN A 83 -10.25 3.73 -13.63
CA GLN A 83 -10.20 3.93 -12.20
C GLN A 83 -11.47 4.69 -11.78
N TRP A 84 -12.04 4.32 -10.65
CA TRP A 84 -13.13 5.04 -10.03
C TRP A 84 -12.71 5.56 -8.66
N MET A 85 -12.97 6.83 -8.41
CA MET A 85 -12.90 7.43 -7.08
C MET A 85 -14.32 7.65 -6.59
N VAL A 86 -14.70 6.88 -5.58
CA VAL A 86 -16.04 6.80 -5.04
C VAL A 86 -16.06 7.55 -3.71
N ASP A 87 -16.76 8.68 -3.71
CA ASP A 87 -17.14 9.39 -2.50
C ASP A 87 -18.41 8.73 -1.94
N VAL A 88 -18.26 8.13 -0.77
CA VAL A 88 -19.32 7.35 -0.13
C VAL A 88 -20.43 8.24 0.41
N GLU A 89 -20.08 9.42 0.92
CA GLU A 89 -21.02 10.36 1.56
C GLU A 89 -21.90 11.04 0.50
N SER A 90 -21.29 11.58 -0.56
CA SER A 90 -22.03 12.24 -1.64
C SER A 90 -22.64 11.28 -2.66
N ARG A 91 -22.37 9.97 -2.51
CA ARG A 91 -22.79 8.90 -3.45
C ARG A 91 -22.43 9.23 -4.90
N THR A 92 -21.27 9.84 -5.08
CA THR A 92 -20.74 10.24 -6.38
C THR A 92 -19.50 9.41 -6.69
N CYS A 93 -19.35 9.05 -7.95
CA CYS A 93 -18.24 8.27 -8.45
C CYS A 93 -17.59 9.03 -9.61
N LEU A 94 -16.34 9.42 -9.46
CA LEU A 94 -15.55 10.00 -10.54
C LEU A 94 -14.87 8.87 -11.31
N GLU A 95 -15.25 8.69 -12.57
CA GLU A 95 -14.65 7.74 -13.51
C GLU A 95 -13.50 8.39 -14.26
N HIS A 96 -12.37 7.70 -14.25
CA HIS A 96 -11.14 8.08 -14.91
C HIS A 96 -10.69 6.99 -15.87
N SER A 97 -10.38 7.37 -17.10
CA SER A 97 -9.69 6.48 -18.03
C SER A 97 -8.21 6.43 -17.68
N LEU A 98 -7.66 5.22 -17.65
CA LEU A 98 -6.24 4.94 -17.50
C LEU A 98 -5.62 4.76 -18.88
N ASP A 99 -4.63 5.58 -19.22
CA ASP A 99 -3.82 5.32 -20.40
C ASP A 99 -2.73 4.26 -20.13
N ASP A 100 -2.05 3.82 -21.20
CA ASP A 100 -1.04 2.77 -21.07
C ASP A 100 0.17 3.20 -20.24
N ALA A 101 0.48 4.49 -20.15
CA ALA A 101 1.55 4.99 -19.30
C ALA A 101 1.16 4.91 -17.83
N GLN A 102 -0.08 5.29 -17.49
CA GLN A 102 -0.65 5.18 -16.15
C GLN A 102 -0.74 3.72 -15.71
N LEU A 103 -1.22 2.83 -16.58
CA LEU A 103 -1.26 1.38 -16.29
C LEU A 103 0.13 0.82 -15.97
N ARG A 104 1.16 1.24 -16.72
CA ARG A 104 2.55 0.85 -16.46
C ARG A 104 3.10 1.43 -15.15
N ALA A 105 2.59 2.56 -14.69
CA ALA A 105 3.05 3.22 -13.47
C ALA A 105 2.41 2.67 -12.18
N ILE A 106 1.19 2.13 -12.26
CA ILE A 106 0.45 1.64 -11.08
C ILE A 106 1.17 0.48 -10.39
N ALA A 107 1.61 -0.53 -11.13
CA ALA A 107 2.23 -1.72 -10.54
C ALA A 107 3.56 -1.39 -9.82
N PRO A 108 4.50 -0.63 -10.43
CA PRO A 108 5.71 -0.18 -9.73
C PRO A 108 5.43 0.67 -8.50
N ALA A 109 4.47 1.59 -8.57
CA ALA A 109 4.11 2.43 -7.42
C ALA A 109 3.62 1.59 -6.24
N MET A 110 2.82 0.54 -6.50
CA MET A 110 2.35 -0.38 -5.47
C MET A 110 3.45 -1.30 -4.94
N ALA A 111 4.41 -1.69 -5.79
CA ALA A 111 5.55 -2.48 -5.40
C ALA A 111 6.66 -1.67 -4.68
N ALA A 112 6.44 -0.36 -4.44
CA ALA A 112 7.47 0.59 -4.00
C ALA A 112 8.74 0.52 -4.87
N ALA A 113 8.60 0.14 -6.14
CA ALA A 113 9.69 -0.07 -7.06
C ALA A 113 10.01 1.23 -7.81
N THR A 114 11.19 1.81 -7.53
CA THR A 114 11.65 3.02 -8.21
C THR A 114 12.80 2.71 -9.18
N PRO A 115 12.78 3.21 -10.44
CA PRO A 115 13.79 2.88 -11.46
C PRO A 115 15.24 3.18 -11.05
N ASP A 116 15.47 4.27 -10.31
CA ASP A 116 16.79 4.72 -9.85
C ASP A 116 17.04 4.34 -8.37
N SER A 117 16.73 3.08 -8.03
CA SER A 117 17.00 2.53 -6.69
C SER A 117 18.22 1.62 -6.65
N ARG A 118 18.94 1.69 -5.53
CA ARG A 118 19.97 0.73 -5.13
C ARG A 118 19.45 -0.08 -3.95
N GLU A 119 19.44 -1.40 -4.11
CA GLU A 119 19.02 -2.33 -3.07
C GLU A 119 20.21 -3.03 -2.43
N GLU A 120 20.19 -3.17 -1.11
CA GLU A 120 21.15 -3.92 -0.32
C GLU A 120 20.37 -4.93 0.54
N ARG A 121 20.59 -6.23 0.31
CA ARG A 121 19.97 -7.30 1.10
C ARG A 121 20.54 -7.28 2.52
N LEU A 122 19.67 -7.17 3.52
CA LEU A 122 20.03 -7.15 4.94
C LEU A 122 19.72 -8.48 5.66
N GLY A 123 18.95 -9.37 5.03
CA GLY A 123 18.64 -10.69 5.55
C GLY A 123 17.18 -11.07 5.33
N THR A 124 16.66 -11.92 6.21
CA THR A 124 15.29 -12.41 6.15
C THR A 124 14.65 -12.31 7.52
N GLU A 125 13.41 -11.84 7.57
CA GLU A 125 12.59 -11.74 8.78
C GLU A 125 11.19 -12.32 8.51
N THR A 126 10.46 -12.69 9.56
CA THR A 126 9.06 -13.10 9.42
C THR A 126 8.15 -11.88 9.66
N VAL A 127 7.29 -11.56 8.70
CA VAL A 127 6.31 -10.45 8.78
C VAL A 127 4.93 -11.02 8.48
N GLN A 128 3.96 -10.85 9.39
CA GLN A 128 2.61 -11.40 9.26
C GLN A 128 2.54 -12.91 8.94
N GLY A 129 3.52 -13.69 9.40
CA GLY A 129 3.60 -15.13 9.15
C GLY A 129 4.25 -15.52 7.82
N TYR A 130 4.69 -14.55 7.01
CA TYR A 130 5.41 -14.77 5.76
C TYR A 130 6.90 -14.52 5.91
N LYS A 131 7.71 -15.29 5.18
CA LYS A 131 9.16 -15.10 5.11
C LYS A 131 9.44 -13.94 4.17
N ALA A 132 9.86 -12.80 4.72
CA ALA A 132 10.16 -11.60 3.97
C ALA A 132 11.67 -11.35 3.90
N GLU A 133 12.18 -11.07 2.71
CA GLU A 133 13.51 -10.49 2.53
C GLU A 133 13.49 -9.04 3.00
N LYS A 134 14.40 -8.72 3.93
CA LYS A 134 14.64 -7.35 4.35
C LYS A 134 15.75 -6.77 3.49
N LYS A 135 15.48 -5.63 2.87
CA LYS A 135 16.44 -4.87 2.07
C LYS A 135 16.47 -3.41 2.51
N ARG A 136 17.64 -2.79 2.39
CA ARG A 136 17.78 -1.33 2.39
C ARG A 136 17.65 -0.87 0.96
N VAL A 137 16.68 -0.02 0.69
CA VAL A 137 16.47 0.60 -0.61
C VAL A 137 16.93 2.04 -0.51
N THR A 138 17.82 2.45 -1.41
CA THR A 138 18.23 3.84 -1.59
C THR A 138 17.68 4.33 -2.91
N THR A 139 16.83 5.34 -2.91
CA THR A 139 16.30 5.96 -4.12
C THR A 139 16.93 7.32 -4.32
N THR A 140 17.36 7.60 -5.54
CA THR A 140 17.91 8.90 -5.92
C THR A 140 16.96 9.59 -6.90
N GLN A 141 16.49 10.79 -6.55
CA GLN A 141 15.58 11.56 -7.38
C GLN A 141 16.13 12.97 -7.61
N LYS A 142 15.84 13.55 -8.77
CA LYS A 142 16.21 14.95 -9.06
C LYS A 142 14.98 15.83 -8.89
N VAL A 143 14.94 16.59 -7.80
CA VAL A 143 13.84 17.52 -7.47
C VAL A 143 14.35 18.95 -7.64
N MET A 144 13.70 19.74 -8.50
CA MET A 144 14.08 21.13 -8.79
C MET A 144 15.57 21.34 -9.14
N GLY A 145 16.19 20.35 -9.78
CA GLY A 145 17.60 20.39 -10.14
C GLY A 145 18.57 19.87 -9.06
N GLN A 146 18.10 19.64 -7.84
CA GLN A 146 18.86 19.07 -6.74
C GLN A 146 18.69 17.56 -6.68
N VAL A 147 19.76 16.85 -6.30
CA VAL A 147 19.71 15.40 -6.11
C VAL A 147 19.29 15.14 -4.67
N VAL A 148 18.12 14.52 -4.49
CA VAL A 148 17.59 14.06 -3.22
C VAL A 148 17.79 12.55 -3.14
N ARG A 149 18.26 12.08 -1.99
CA ARG A 149 18.48 10.67 -1.72
C ARG A 149 17.62 10.28 -0.52
N ASN A 150 16.74 9.30 -0.73
CA ASN A 150 15.89 8.74 0.31
C ASN A 150 16.34 7.30 0.58
N VAL A 151 16.40 6.91 1.85
CA VAL A 151 16.64 5.51 2.22
C VAL A 151 15.42 4.96 2.95
N SER A 152 15.03 3.73 2.62
CA SER A 152 14.01 2.99 3.35
C SER A 152 14.45 1.54 3.59
N LEU A 153 13.83 0.93 4.59
CA LEU A 153 13.87 -0.50 4.82
C LEU A 153 12.59 -1.10 4.25
N VAL A 154 12.73 -2.11 3.41
CA VAL A 154 11.61 -2.79 2.77
C VAL A 154 11.67 -4.27 3.11
N TRP A 155 10.51 -4.83 3.49
CA TRP A 155 10.31 -6.25 3.72
C TRP A 155 9.42 -6.82 2.62
N GLN A 156 10.03 -7.53 1.67
CA GLN A 156 9.34 -8.12 0.53
C GLN A 156 9.20 -9.64 0.72
N ALA A 157 7.97 -10.15 0.68
CA ALA A 157 7.73 -11.58 0.55
C ALA A 157 7.63 -11.96 -0.93
N GLU A 158 8.14 -13.14 -1.30
CA GLU A 158 8.18 -13.59 -2.71
C GLU A 158 6.77 -13.81 -3.27
N GLU A 159 5.84 -14.17 -2.40
CA GLU A 159 4.45 -14.46 -2.72
C GLU A 159 3.61 -13.20 -2.99
N PHE A 160 4.10 -12.00 -2.65
CA PHE A 160 3.34 -10.74 -2.82
C PHE A 160 4.01 -9.80 -3.81
N ASP A 161 3.19 -9.08 -4.57
CA ASP A 161 3.65 -8.03 -5.49
C ASP A 161 3.97 -6.69 -4.80
N ILE A 162 3.47 -6.51 -3.58
CA ILE A 162 3.70 -5.32 -2.76
C ILE A 162 4.50 -5.70 -1.51
N PRO A 163 5.29 -4.78 -0.92
CA PRO A 163 6.02 -5.08 0.29
C PRO A 163 5.06 -5.33 1.46
N LEU A 164 5.43 -6.22 2.37
CA LEU A 164 4.65 -6.48 3.59
C LEU A 164 4.87 -5.38 4.63
N ARG A 165 6.03 -4.72 4.58
CA ARG A 165 6.36 -3.58 5.42
C ARG A 165 7.37 -2.68 4.71
N GLU A 166 7.22 -1.38 4.89
CA GLU A 166 8.22 -0.37 4.57
C GLU A 166 8.43 0.54 5.78
N ARG A 167 9.66 0.99 5.99
CA ARG A 167 10.01 1.99 7.00
C ARG A 167 11.04 2.96 6.45
N ASP A 168 10.76 4.25 6.52
CA ASP A 168 11.69 5.28 6.10
C ASP A 168 12.76 5.62 7.17
N GLU A 169 13.64 6.56 6.85
CA GLU A 169 14.68 7.05 7.75
C GLU A 169 14.13 7.81 8.97
N GLU A 170 12.93 8.36 8.86
CA GLU A 170 12.27 9.16 9.92
C GLU A 170 11.49 8.26 10.89
N GLY A 171 11.31 6.99 10.54
CA GLY A 171 10.69 5.97 11.36
C GLY A 171 9.21 5.73 11.04
N PHE A 172 8.63 6.49 10.11
CA PHE A 172 7.29 6.21 9.60
C PHE A 172 7.29 4.82 8.97
N THR A 173 6.23 4.06 9.25
CA THR A 173 6.13 2.66 8.85
C THR A 173 4.79 2.41 8.18
N GLU A 174 4.82 1.82 6.99
CA GLU A 174 3.63 1.24 6.36
C GLU A 174 3.72 -0.28 6.45
N GLU A 175 2.65 -0.93 6.90
CA GLU A 175 2.63 -2.38 7.10
C GLU A 175 1.31 -2.98 6.66
N LEU A 176 1.36 -4.06 5.88
CA LEU A 176 0.20 -4.91 5.63
C LEU A 176 -0.10 -5.74 6.88
N ARG A 177 -1.35 -5.72 7.32
CA ARG A 177 -1.87 -6.52 8.44
C ARG A 177 -3.12 -7.29 8.02
N ASN A 178 -3.48 -8.27 8.83
CA ASN A 178 -4.71 -9.06 8.65
C ASN A 178 -4.89 -9.66 7.24
N ILE A 179 -3.79 -10.12 6.64
CA ILE A 179 -3.78 -10.66 5.28
C ILE A 179 -4.64 -11.92 5.22
N LYS A 180 -5.58 -11.96 4.28
CA LYS A 180 -6.43 -13.11 3.99
C LYS A 180 -6.32 -13.45 2.52
N VAL A 181 -5.62 -14.53 2.22
CA VAL A 181 -5.44 -15.04 0.86
C VAL A 181 -6.73 -15.70 0.37
N GLY A 182 -7.11 -15.40 -0.87
CA GLY A 182 -8.28 -16.01 -1.51
C GLY A 182 -9.00 -15.04 -2.44
N ALA A 183 -9.90 -15.60 -3.24
CA ALA A 183 -10.74 -14.85 -4.16
C ALA A 183 -11.59 -13.81 -3.43
N GLN A 184 -11.75 -12.63 -4.04
CA GLN A 184 -12.54 -11.54 -3.53
C GLN A 184 -13.87 -11.44 -4.29
N PRO A 185 -15.00 -11.09 -3.62
CA PRO A 185 -16.27 -10.91 -4.30
C PRO A 185 -16.17 -9.92 -5.46
N ALA A 186 -16.63 -10.32 -6.66
CA ALA A 186 -16.54 -9.49 -7.86
C ALA A 186 -17.20 -8.11 -7.70
N SER A 187 -18.29 -8.04 -6.92
CA SER A 187 -19.01 -6.79 -6.62
C SER A 187 -18.19 -5.74 -5.89
N LEU A 188 -17.07 -6.10 -5.25
CA LEU A 188 -16.17 -5.12 -4.63
C LEU A 188 -15.49 -4.23 -5.67
N PHE A 189 -15.29 -4.75 -6.89
CA PHE A 189 -14.57 -4.07 -7.97
C PHE A 189 -15.51 -3.38 -8.98
N GLU A 190 -16.74 -3.14 -8.57
CA GLU A 190 -17.77 -2.44 -9.33
C GLU A 190 -18.22 -1.18 -8.57
N VAL A 191 -18.71 -0.19 -9.30
CA VAL A 191 -19.32 1.00 -8.69
C VAL A 191 -20.64 0.58 -8.00
N PRO A 192 -20.87 0.94 -6.73
CA PRO A 192 -22.09 0.51 -6.04
C PRO A 192 -23.36 1.07 -6.70
N SER A 193 -24.47 0.32 -6.62
CA SER A 193 -25.74 0.72 -7.22
C SER A 193 -26.26 2.04 -6.66
N GLY A 194 -26.74 2.92 -7.53
CA GLY A 194 -27.34 4.21 -7.15
C GLY A 194 -26.34 5.36 -7.01
N TYR A 195 -25.07 5.14 -7.33
CA TYR A 195 -24.08 6.20 -7.39
C TYR A 195 -24.18 6.98 -8.69
N ARG A 196 -24.01 8.30 -8.60
CA ARG A 196 -23.89 9.17 -9.78
C ARG A 196 -22.47 9.07 -10.33
N VAL A 197 -22.33 8.52 -11.53
CA VAL A 197 -21.03 8.47 -12.21
C VAL A 197 -20.79 9.75 -13.00
N VAL A 198 -19.68 10.42 -12.71
CA VAL A 198 -19.18 11.59 -13.43
C VAL A 198 -17.92 11.17 -14.18
N LYS A 199 -17.85 11.41 -15.48
CA LYS A 199 -16.68 11.02 -16.29
C LYS A 199 -15.70 12.18 -16.41
N GLY A 200 -14.43 11.94 -16.13
CA GLY A 200 -13.36 12.93 -16.26
C GLY A 200 -12.05 12.29 -16.72
N LYS A 201 -11.20 13.05 -17.44
CA LYS A 201 -9.84 12.59 -17.76
C LYS A 201 -8.93 12.86 -16.56
N VAL A 202 -8.04 11.93 -16.21
CA VAL A 202 -6.99 12.14 -15.19
C VAL A 202 -6.15 13.34 -15.64
N GLY A 203 -6.16 14.43 -14.85
CA GLY A 203 -5.53 15.71 -15.20
C GLY A 203 -6.50 16.89 -15.37
N GLN A 204 -7.82 16.65 -15.39
CA GLN A 204 -8.86 17.69 -15.37
C GLN A 204 -9.79 17.52 -14.16
N MET A 205 -9.21 17.35 -12.97
CA MET A 205 -10.02 17.38 -11.75
C MET A 205 -10.51 18.82 -11.51
N PRO A 206 -11.82 19.06 -11.31
CA PRO A 206 -12.31 20.34 -10.84
C PRO A 206 -11.69 20.63 -9.46
N PRO A 207 -11.15 21.85 -9.22
CA PRO A 207 -10.69 22.24 -7.90
C PRO A 207 -11.88 22.14 -6.92
N GLY A 208 -11.84 21.16 -6.01
CA GLY A 208 -12.91 20.89 -5.05
C GLY A 208 -13.32 19.42 -4.87
N MET A 209 -12.90 18.52 -5.76
CA MET A 209 -13.07 17.05 -5.60
C MET A 209 -11.77 16.31 -5.23
N MET A 210 -10.66 17.04 -5.14
CA MET A 210 -9.47 16.55 -4.44
C MET A 210 -9.78 16.59 -2.94
N PRO A 211 -9.58 15.49 -2.19
CA PRO A 211 -9.57 15.57 -0.73
C PRO A 211 -8.56 16.66 -0.33
N GLN A 212 -8.96 17.61 0.51
CA GLN A 212 -8.04 18.61 1.04
C GLN A 212 -6.87 17.86 1.72
N GLY A 213 -5.67 17.98 1.16
CA GLY A 213 -4.47 17.25 1.63
C GLY A 213 -3.82 16.32 0.60
N MET A 214 -4.52 15.93 -0.48
CA MET A 214 -3.89 15.23 -1.61
C MET A 214 -3.62 16.22 -2.75
N SER A 215 -2.44 16.83 -2.73
CA SER A 215 -1.89 17.48 -3.93
C SER A 215 -1.55 16.40 -4.98
N PRO A 216 -1.61 16.71 -6.29
CA PRO A 216 -1.08 15.82 -7.34
C PRO A 216 0.39 15.43 -7.11
N GLU A 217 1.12 16.22 -6.33
CA GLU A 217 2.50 15.97 -5.91
C GLU A 217 2.62 14.87 -4.84
N GLY A 218 1.58 14.63 -4.02
CA GLY A 218 1.57 13.60 -2.97
C GLY A 218 1.30 12.17 -3.46
N MET A 219 1.03 11.96 -4.74
CA MET A 219 0.96 10.61 -5.36
C MET A 219 2.31 10.13 -5.90
N SER A 220 3.38 10.94 -5.78
CA SER A 220 4.74 10.44 -5.94
C SER A 220 5.23 9.87 -4.59
N PRO A 221 5.78 8.64 -4.56
CA PRO A 221 6.57 8.19 -3.42
C PRO A 221 7.84 9.05 -3.36
N GLY A 222 7.80 10.16 -2.62
CA GLY A 222 8.93 11.05 -2.43
C GLY A 222 8.67 12.53 -2.14
N ALA A 223 7.43 13.02 -2.16
CA ALA A 223 7.17 14.44 -1.88
C ALA A 223 6.56 14.66 -0.49
N MET A 224 7.40 14.61 0.54
CA MET A 224 7.09 15.30 1.80
C MET A 224 7.32 16.80 1.56
N GLN A 225 6.33 17.48 0.99
CA GLN A 225 6.34 18.93 0.90
C GLN A 225 5.84 19.51 2.22
N LEU A 226 6.76 20.20 2.92
CA LEU A 226 6.41 21.01 4.07
C LEU A 226 5.36 22.06 3.66
N PRO A 227 4.25 22.19 4.40
CA PRO A 227 3.25 23.20 4.13
C PRO A 227 3.85 24.61 4.25
N GLU A 228 3.49 25.51 3.33
CA GLU A 228 3.93 26.90 3.34
C GLU A 228 3.57 27.57 4.68
N GLY A 229 4.59 28.07 5.39
CA GLY A 229 4.43 28.84 6.63
C GLY A 229 5.13 28.25 7.86
N MET A 230 5.72 27.06 7.78
CA MET A 230 6.48 26.49 8.90
C MET A 230 7.97 26.84 8.78
N THR A 231 8.47 27.72 9.65
CA THR A 231 9.91 28.02 9.75
C THR A 231 10.63 26.88 10.47
N LEU A 232 11.69 26.35 9.86
CA LEU A 232 12.52 25.29 10.45
C LEU A 232 13.21 25.76 11.75
N PRO A 233 13.21 24.95 12.83
CA PRO A 233 13.96 25.27 14.04
C PRO A 233 15.47 25.30 13.76
N GLU A 234 16.19 26.14 14.50
CA GLU A 234 17.55 26.64 14.24
C GLU A 234 18.69 25.58 14.18
N GLY A 235 18.36 24.28 14.24
CA GLY A 235 19.30 23.15 14.18
C GLY A 235 19.33 22.40 12.84
N MET A 236 18.48 22.75 11.87
CA MET A 236 18.37 22.06 10.56
C MET A 236 18.80 22.91 9.35
N MET A 237 19.60 23.96 9.55
CA MET A 237 20.16 24.72 8.42
C MET A 237 21.42 24.04 7.87
N PRO A 238 21.56 23.87 6.54
CA PRO A 238 22.84 23.45 5.95
C PRO A 238 23.92 24.52 6.20
N PRO A 239 25.21 24.14 6.34
CA PRO A 239 26.29 25.10 6.55
C PRO A 239 26.35 26.10 5.39
N GLY A 240 26.08 27.39 5.66
CA GLY A 240 26.29 28.48 4.70
C GLY A 240 25.09 29.40 4.42
N MET A 241 23.88 29.06 4.86
CA MET A 241 22.76 30.01 4.82
C MET A 241 22.70 30.83 6.11
N ARG A 242 22.98 32.14 6.01
CA ARG A 242 22.62 33.11 7.05
C ARG A 242 21.31 33.80 6.66
N PRO A 243 20.39 34.07 7.61
CA PRO A 243 19.19 34.85 7.30
C PRO A 243 19.57 36.30 6.92
N GLY A 244 19.02 36.81 5.80
CA GLY A 244 18.95 38.25 5.56
C GLY A 244 19.78 38.85 4.42
N MET A 245 20.18 38.11 3.39
CA MET A 245 20.80 38.72 2.20
C MET A 245 19.81 38.77 1.02
N PRO A 246 19.41 39.96 0.52
CA PRO A 246 18.54 40.04 -0.64
C PRO A 246 19.26 39.52 -1.89
N SER A 247 18.49 38.80 -2.72
CA SER A 247 18.90 38.27 -4.02
C SER A 247 19.59 39.35 -4.85
N GLY A 248 20.92 39.27 -4.96
CA GLY A 248 21.74 40.12 -5.81
C GLY A 248 21.33 39.94 -7.27
N GLY A 249 20.81 41.01 -7.84
CA GLY A 249 20.40 41.09 -9.23
C GLY A 249 21.55 40.91 -10.22
N LYS A 250 21.13 40.53 -11.43
CA LYS A 250 21.92 40.45 -12.65
C LYS A 250 22.79 41.70 -12.86
N THR A 251 24.01 41.50 -13.33
CA THR A 251 24.70 42.47 -14.18
C THR A 251 25.17 41.77 -15.46
N GLN A 252 25.05 42.52 -16.55
CA GLN A 252 25.45 42.21 -17.92
C GLN A 252 26.84 41.63 -18.05
#